data_AF-A0A9X2T2S5-F1
#
_entry.id   AF-A0A9X2T2S5-F1
#
_cell.length_a   1.000
_cell.length_b   1.000
_cell.length_c   1.000
_cell.angle_alpha   90.00
_cell.angle_beta   90.00
_cell.angle_gamma   90.00
#
_symmetry.space_group_name_H-M   'P 1'
#
loop_
_entity.id
_entity.type
_entity.pdbx_description
1 polymer ?
#
loop_
_entity_poly.entity_id
_entity_poly.type
_entity_poly.pdbx_seq_one_letter_code
_entity_poly.pdbx_strand_id
1 'polypeptide(L)'
;MNLYKFLASRTLIFLAILVGFSACTITDTGEDPFAAFSNFDLGENRIEFKSAKLTITGPVNFSGEGSHVWAKLDLSTDVNFSIPYIPNSTIMSIGIYSVSNGKTLPDFPLQSGEYAVFPSSGISDPKIIPALEGKNFAFGPLISQNYFPDELAFQSLSDAQDGKITIQFDMEKNMLKITHDWVTKDGVKATGTNNLPLNLSSFNP
;
A
#
# COMPACT_ATOMS: atom_id res chain seq x y z
N MET A 1 -64.02 -39.44 34.75
CA MET A 1 -63.64 -40.62 35.55
C MET A 1 -63.11 -41.69 34.60
N ASN A 2 -61.96 -42.31 34.93
CA ASN A 2 -61.15 -43.31 34.19
C ASN A 2 -60.29 -42.72 33.04
N LEU A 3 -58.97 -42.50 33.13
CA LEU A 3 -57.82 -43.09 33.85
C LEU A 3 -57.25 -44.38 33.23
N TYR A 4 -56.06 -44.23 32.62
CA TYR A 4 -55.02 -45.19 32.20
C TYR A 4 -55.34 -46.30 31.15
N LYS A 5 -54.55 -46.34 30.07
CA LYS A 5 -53.35 -47.21 30.01
C LYS A 5 -52.50 -47.03 28.75
N PHE A 6 -51.23 -46.81 29.04
CA PHE A 6 -50.03 -46.97 28.21
C PHE A 6 -49.91 -48.38 27.61
N LEU A 7 -49.49 -48.48 26.35
CA LEU A 7 -48.68 -49.56 25.76
C LEU A 7 -48.19 -49.03 24.40
N ALA A 8 -47.04 -48.35 24.32
CA ALA A 8 -45.70 -48.91 24.31
C ALA A 8 -45.55 -50.10 23.34
N SER A 9 -44.57 -49.93 22.43
CA SER A 9 -43.70 -50.98 21.88
C SER A 9 -43.97 -51.47 20.44
N ARG A 10 -43.12 -50.94 19.55
CA ARG A 10 -42.46 -51.61 18.39
C ARG A 10 -43.35 -51.77 17.16
N THR A 11 -42.97 -51.30 15.97
CA THR A 11 -41.78 -51.71 15.19
C THR A 11 -41.59 -50.69 14.06
N LEU A 12 -40.54 -49.86 14.11
CA LEU A 12 -39.36 -49.85 13.22
C LEU A 12 -39.61 -49.58 11.72
N ILE A 13 -38.87 -48.56 11.24
CA ILE A 13 -38.35 -48.35 9.89
C ILE A 13 -39.33 -47.74 8.88
N PHE A 14 -39.26 -46.42 8.72
CA PHE A 14 -39.07 -45.76 7.41
C PHE A 14 -38.57 -44.34 7.74
N LEU A 15 -37.25 -44.19 7.81
CA LEU A 15 -36.46 -43.58 6.73
C LEU A 15 -36.41 -42.06 6.88
N ALA A 16 -35.30 -41.65 7.51
CA ALA A 16 -34.63 -40.35 7.42
C ALA A 16 -35.24 -39.34 6.44
N ILE A 17 -36.01 -38.39 6.99
CA ILE A 17 -36.16 -37.05 6.42
C ILE A 17 -35.72 -36.07 7.51
N LEU A 18 -34.46 -36.24 7.91
CA LEU A 18 -33.62 -35.17 8.45
C LEU A 18 -33.27 -34.28 7.27
N VAL A 19 -34.20 -33.41 6.85
CA VAL A 19 -33.83 -32.29 6.00
C VAL A 19 -33.10 -31.34 6.92
N GLY A 20 -31.78 -31.41 6.84
CA GLY A 20 -30.88 -30.48 7.49
C GLY A 20 -31.32 -29.07 7.10
N PHE A 21 -31.73 -28.31 8.10
CA PHE A 21 -31.46 -26.88 8.10
C PHE A 21 -29.94 -26.76 8.04
N SER A 22 -29.39 -26.78 6.83
CA SER A 22 -28.10 -26.15 6.57
C SER A 22 -28.31 -24.69 6.93
N ALA A 23 -28.02 -24.35 8.18
CA ALA A 23 -27.59 -23.01 8.52
C ALA A 23 -26.44 -22.73 7.56
N CYS A 24 -26.75 -22.00 6.50
CA CYS A 24 -25.76 -21.34 5.69
C CYS A 24 -25.16 -20.32 6.66
N THR A 25 -24.12 -20.75 7.39
CA THR A 25 -23.20 -19.83 8.01
C THR A 25 -22.69 -19.00 6.85
N ILE A 26 -23.20 -17.77 6.73
CA ILE A 26 -22.49 -16.71 6.04
C ILE A 26 -21.18 -16.60 6.83
N THR A 27 -20.19 -17.39 6.43
CA THR A 27 -18.80 -17.05 6.65
C THR A 27 -18.67 -15.71 5.96
N ASP A 28 -18.64 -14.67 6.77
CA ASP A 28 -17.98 -13.43 6.43
C ASP A 28 -16.64 -13.85 5.83
N THR A 29 -16.57 -13.91 4.50
CA THR A 29 -15.31 -14.03 3.80
C THR A 29 -14.66 -12.69 4.02
N GLY A 30 -14.08 -12.51 5.20
CA GLY A 30 -13.24 -11.39 5.53
C GLY A 30 -12.10 -11.43 4.54
N GLU A 31 -12.32 -10.86 3.35
CA GLU A 31 -11.29 -10.62 2.36
C GLU A 31 -10.25 -9.80 3.10
N ASP A 32 -9.06 -10.38 3.25
CA ASP A 32 -7.96 -9.68 3.89
C ASP A 32 -7.78 -8.35 3.16
N PRO A 33 -7.98 -7.20 3.82
CA PRO A 33 -7.84 -5.90 3.16
C PRO A 33 -6.42 -5.65 2.66
N PHE A 34 -5.47 -6.53 3.00
CA PHE A 34 -4.08 -6.58 2.55
C PHE A 34 -3.76 -7.72 1.56
N ALA A 35 -4.75 -8.35 0.92
CA ALA A 35 -4.47 -9.26 -0.20
C ALA A 35 -3.74 -8.51 -1.35
N ALA A 36 -2.67 -9.08 -1.88
CA ALA A 36 -1.86 -8.39 -2.89
C ALA A 36 -2.67 -8.14 -4.17
N PHE A 37 -2.80 -6.88 -4.57
CA PHE A 37 -3.41 -6.48 -5.83
C PHE A 37 -2.87 -5.11 -6.28
N SER A 38 -2.88 -4.85 -7.58
CA SER A 38 -2.53 -3.53 -8.12
C SER A 38 -3.62 -3.07 -9.08
N ASN A 39 -4.20 -1.92 -8.72
CA ASN A 39 -5.20 -1.23 -9.49
C ASN A 39 -4.84 0.23 -9.73
N PHE A 40 -3.73 0.47 -10.44
CA PHE A 40 -3.22 1.82 -10.70
C PHE A 40 -3.26 2.19 -12.19
N ASP A 41 -3.87 3.32 -12.49
CA ASP A 41 -4.02 3.87 -13.83
C ASP A 41 -3.28 5.21 -13.94
N LEU A 42 -2.54 5.39 -15.02
CA LEU A 42 -1.92 6.64 -15.45
C LEU A 42 -2.53 7.08 -16.78
N GLY A 43 -3.51 7.97 -16.72
CA GLY A 43 -4.39 8.27 -17.85
C GLY A 43 -5.17 7.03 -18.26
N GLU A 44 -5.00 6.61 -19.51
CA GLU A 44 -5.61 5.39 -20.04
C GLU A 44 -4.72 4.15 -19.86
N ASN A 45 -3.49 4.33 -19.36
CA ASN A 45 -2.52 3.25 -19.23
C ASN A 45 -2.61 2.59 -17.86
N ARG A 46 -2.87 1.28 -17.86
CA ARG A 46 -2.80 0.44 -16.68
C ARG A 46 -1.35 0.06 -16.34
N ILE A 47 -0.92 0.25 -15.10
CA ILE A 47 0.38 -0.24 -14.63
C ILE A 47 0.15 -1.16 -13.42
N GLU A 48 0.67 -2.38 -13.51
CA GLU A 48 0.55 -3.39 -12.46
C GLU A 48 1.85 -3.50 -11.66
N PHE A 49 1.90 -2.79 -10.53
CA PHE A 49 3.00 -2.94 -9.58
C PHE A 49 2.87 -4.27 -8.82
N LYS A 50 4.00 -4.90 -8.53
CA LYS A 50 4.05 -6.23 -7.91
C LYS A 50 4.67 -6.24 -6.53
N SER A 51 5.48 -5.23 -6.22
CA SER A 51 6.17 -5.12 -4.95
C SER A 51 6.47 -3.66 -4.62
N ALA A 52 6.69 -3.41 -3.33
CA ALA A 52 7.15 -2.15 -2.79
C ALA A 52 8.44 -2.32 -1.99
N LYS A 53 9.30 -1.31 -1.97
CA LYS A 53 10.52 -1.24 -1.18
C LYS A 53 10.55 0.07 -0.43
N LEU A 54 10.68 0.01 0.89
CA LEU A 54 10.84 1.18 1.73
C LEU A 54 12.29 1.34 2.17
N THR A 55 12.85 2.53 1.96
CA THR A 55 14.19 2.91 2.41
C THR A 55 14.06 4.17 3.26
N ILE A 56 14.61 4.19 4.48
CA ILE A 56 14.62 5.40 5.30
C ILE A 56 15.95 6.13 5.10
N THR A 57 15.86 7.44 4.82
CA THR A 57 17.02 8.29 4.52
C THR A 57 16.96 9.53 5.42
N GLY A 58 17.56 9.44 6.60
CA GLY A 58 17.65 10.55 7.55
C GLY A 58 18.60 10.22 8.70
N PRO A 59 19.01 11.19 9.53
CA PRO A 59 19.78 10.88 10.72
C PRO A 59 18.98 9.98 11.66
N VAL A 60 19.60 8.88 12.10
CA VAL A 60 18.97 7.85 12.95
C VAL A 60 18.60 8.39 14.36
N ASN A 61 19.16 9.54 14.75
CA ASN A 61 18.87 10.21 16.01
C ASN A 61 17.97 11.44 15.82
N PHE A 62 16.66 11.23 15.96
CA PHE A 62 15.68 12.29 16.19
C PHE A 62 15.13 12.13 17.62
N SER A 63 15.37 13.13 18.47
CA SER A 63 15.19 13.04 19.92
C SER A 63 13.93 13.73 20.47
N GLY A 64 12.90 13.97 19.62
CA GLY A 64 11.67 14.62 20.09
C GLY A 64 10.47 14.53 19.16
N GLU A 65 9.28 14.63 19.74
CA GLU A 65 8.00 14.84 19.06
C GLU A 65 8.09 16.05 18.11
N GLY A 66 7.54 15.93 16.90
CA GLY A 66 7.58 17.00 15.90
C GLY A 66 8.81 16.98 14.97
N SER A 67 9.78 16.09 15.22
CA SER A 67 10.92 15.88 14.29
C SER A 67 10.45 15.31 12.96
N HIS A 68 11.09 15.63 11.84
CA HIS A 68 10.72 15.06 10.54
C HIS A 68 11.60 13.89 10.11
N VAL A 69 10.97 12.87 9.57
CA VAL A 69 11.62 11.69 8.99
C VAL A 69 11.39 11.70 7.49
N TRP A 70 12.45 11.42 6.74
CA TRP A 70 12.39 11.22 5.31
C TRP A 70 12.60 9.75 4.97
N ALA A 71 11.69 9.21 4.18
CA ALA A 71 11.81 7.91 3.57
C ALA A 71 11.58 7.97 2.06
N LYS A 72 12.12 7.00 1.35
CA LYS A 72 11.87 6.74 -0.06
C LYS A 72 11.11 5.43 -0.17
N LEU A 73 9.95 5.51 -0.81
CA LEU A 73 9.12 4.38 -1.15
C LEU A 73 9.19 4.17 -2.65
N ASP A 74 9.69 3.00 -3.07
CA ASP A 74 9.74 2.59 -4.46
C ASP A 74 8.70 1.48 -4.70
N LEU A 75 7.97 1.54 -5.80
CA LEU A 75 7.11 0.47 -6.31
C LEU A 75 7.70 -0.04 -7.62
N SER A 76 7.59 -1.34 -7.85
CA SER A 76 8.18 -1.99 -9.01
C SER A 76 7.21 -2.97 -9.66
N THR A 77 7.23 -3.03 -11.00
CA THR A 77 6.55 -4.09 -11.77
C THR A 77 7.35 -5.40 -11.76
N ASP A 78 8.59 -5.39 -11.26
CA ASP A 78 9.38 -6.58 -10.92
C ASP A 78 9.26 -6.89 -9.42
N VAL A 79 8.74 -8.08 -9.11
CA VAL A 79 8.57 -8.59 -7.74
C VAL A 79 9.88 -8.58 -6.95
N ASN A 80 11.03 -8.80 -7.61
CA ASN A 80 12.32 -8.96 -6.94
C ASN A 80 13.08 -7.63 -6.75
N PHE A 81 12.60 -6.51 -7.28
CA PHE A 81 13.36 -5.24 -7.31
C PHE A 81 14.79 -5.44 -7.83
N SER A 82 14.95 -6.15 -8.95
CA SER A 82 16.26 -6.50 -9.48
C SER A 82 17.07 -5.25 -9.83
N ILE A 83 18.36 -5.25 -9.50
CA ILE A 83 19.33 -4.24 -9.91
C ILE A 83 20.50 -4.96 -10.59
N PRO A 84 20.79 -4.68 -11.88
CA PRO A 84 20.10 -3.74 -12.76
C PRO A 84 18.64 -4.15 -13.04
N TYR A 85 17.82 -3.16 -13.41
CA TYR A 85 16.41 -3.40 -13.71
C TYR A 85 16.23 -4.34 -14.91
N ILE A 86 15.14 -5.09 -14.91
CA ILE A 86 14.79 -5.99 -16.02
C ILE A 86 14.15 -5.21 -17.19
N PRO A 87 14.24 -5.71 -18.45
CA PRO A 87 13.61 -5.06 -19.59
C PRO A 87 12.12 -4.78 -19.36
N ASN A 88 11.64 -3.62 -19.83
CA ASN A 88 10.26 -3.15 -19.73
C ASN A 88 9.72 -2.99 -18.30
N SER A 89 10.59 -3.03 -17.28
CA SER A 89 10.17 -2.71 -15.92
C SER A 89 9.78 -1.24 -15.79
N THR A 90 8.84 -0.98 -14.88
CA THR A 90 8.43 0.36 -14.47
C THR A 90 8.65 0.51 -12.97
N ILE A 91 9.24 1.64 -12.59
CA ILE A 91 9.50 2.01 -11.20
C ILE A 91 8.76 3.30 -10.88
N MET A 92 8.05 3.33 -9.76
CA MET A 92 7.50 4.56 -9.19
C MET A 92 8.23 4.89 -7.90
N SER A 93 8.79 6.10 -7.80
CA SER A 93 9.47 6.58 -6.60
C SER A 93 8.66 7.68 -5.92
N ILE A 94 8.50 7.57 -4.61
CA ILE A 94 7.80 8.52 -3.75
C ILE A 94 8.70 8.86 -2.57
N GLY A 95 9.09 10.12 -2.44
CA GLY A 95 9.79 10.64 -1.26
C GLY A 95 8.78 11.02 -0.19
N ILE A 96 8.66 10.25 0.88
CA ILE A 96 7.72 10.48 1.96
C ILE A 96 8.40 11.31 3.05
N TYR A 97 7.78 12.42 3.41
CA TYR A 97 8.15 13.23 4.55
C TYR A 97 7.05 13.14 5.60
N SER A 98 7.41 12.64 6.78
CA SER A 98 6.46 12.41 7.88
C SER A 98 6.94 13.04 9.17
N VAL A 99 6.02 13.61 9.93
CA VAL A 99 6.29 14.08 11.29
C VAL A 99 6.37 12.88 12.24
N SER A 100 7.38 12.88 13.11
CA SER A 100 7.56 11.90 14.16
C SER A 100 6.65 12.20 15.35
N ASN A 101 6.04 11.15 15.89
CA ASN A 101 5.28 11.17 17.13
C ASN A 101 6.16 10.88 18.37
N GLY A 102 7.47 11.14 18.28
CA GLY A 102 8.40 10.92 19.39
C GLY A 102 8.95 9.49 19.49
N LYS A 103 8.74 8.65 18.46
CA LYS A 103 9.42 7.34 18.34
C LYS A 103 10.75 7.48 17.59
N THR A 104 11.79 6.80 18.08
CA THR A 104 13.11 6.71 17.44
C THR A 104 13.11 5.64 16.34
N LEU A 105 13.97 5.79 15.33
CA LEU A 105 14.28 4.69 14.40
C LEU A 105 15.11 3.63 15.17
N PRO A 106 14.93 2.32 14.91
CA PRO A 106 14.05 1.67 13.91
C PRO A 106 12.57 1.57 14.30
N ASP A 107 12.18 1.91 15.53
CA ASP A 107 10.80 1.75 16.03
C ASP A 107 9.78 2.73 15.43
N PHE A 108 10.18 3.50 14.42
CA PHE A 108 9.33 4.42 13.68
C PHE A 108 8.70 3.73 12.46
N PRO A 109 7.46 3.22 12.56
CA PRO A 109 6.68 3.00 11.36
C PRO A 109 6.36 4.38 10.77
N LEU A 110 6.56 4.54 9.45
CA LEU A 110 5.94 5.66 8.75
C LEU A 110 4.45 5.69 9.11
N GLN A 111 3.96 6.85 9.51
CA GLN A 111 2.58 6.96 9.93
C GLN A 111 1.66 6.66 8.75
N SER A 112 0.69 5.77 8.93
CA SER A 112 -0.35 5.63 7.92
C SER A 112 -1.15 6.93 7.86
N GLY A 113 -1.44 7.43 6.66
CA GLY A 113 -2.09 8.72 6.51
C GLY A 113 -2.15 9.24 5.09
N GLU A 114 -2.77 10.41 4.96
CA GLU A 114 -2.81 11.19 3.72
C GLU A 114 -1.57 12.09 3.62
N TYR A 115 -1.00 12.15 2.42
CA TYR A 115 0.14 12.98 2.07
C TYR A 115 -0.23 13.84 0.87
N ALA A 116 -0.04 15.15 0.99
CA ALA A 116 -0.11 16.05 -0.16
C ALA A 116 1.07 15.78 -1.10
N VAL A 117 0.80 15.73 -2.41
CA VAL A 117 1.78 15.42 -3.45
C VAL A 117 2.38 16.69 -4.02
N PHE A 118 3.70 16.72 -4.12
CA PHE A 118 4.48 17.77 -4.77
C PHE A 118 5.37 17.18 -5.88
N PRO A 119 5.80 17.99 -6.85
CA PRO A 119 6.74 17.53 -7.87
C PRO A 119 8.01 16.92 -7.28
N SER A 120 8.57 15.88 -7.91
CA SER A 120 9.80 15.25 -7.43
C SER A 120 11.00 16.20 -7.44
N SER A 121 11.04 17.13 -8.41
CA SER A 121 12.01 18.22 -8.48
C SER A 121 11.66 19.44 -7.59
N GLY A 122 10.58 19.34 -6.80
CA GLY A 122 9.76 20.49 -6.40
C GLY A 122 10.28 21.38 -5.28
N ILE A 123 11.33 21.02 -4.55
CA ILE A 123 11.85 21.89 -3.47
C ILE A 123 13.32 22.18 -3.65
N SER A 124 13.60 23.05 -4.62
CA SER A 124 14.67 24.03 -4.49
C SER A 124 14.16 25.37 -3.92
N ASP A 125 12.86 25.52 -3.65
CA ASP A 125 12.28 26.74 -3.07
C ASP A 125 12.28 26.70 -1.53
N PRO A 126 13.18 27.43 -0.85
CA PRO A 126 13.28 27.44 0.59
C PRO A 126 12.05 28.04 1.32
N LYS A 127 11.08 28.62 0.60
CA LYS A 127 9.84 29.16 1.20
C LYS A 127 8.75 28.12 1.42
N ILE A 128 8.80 26.99 0.73
CA ILE A 128 7.79 25.93 0.84
C ILE A 128 8.02 25.10 2.10
N ILE A 129 9.29 24.82 2.46
CA ILE A 129 9.65 23.98 3.61
C ILE A 129 9.04 24.51 4.92
N PRO A 130 9.14 25.83 5.27
CA PRO A 130 8.50 26.35 6.48
C PRO A 130 6.96 26.24 6.47
N ALA A 131 6.32 26.33 5.30
CA ALA A 131 4.85 26.20 5.20
C ALA A 131 4.36 24.75 5.36
N LEU A 132 5.26 23.79 5.17
CA LEU A 132 5.04 22.35 5.33
C LEU A 132 5.57 21.81 6.67
N GLU A 133 6.13 22.67 7.51
CA GLU A 133 6.56 22.30 8.86
C GLU A 133 5.39 21.70 9.65
N GLY A 134 5.64 20.60 10.37
CA GLY A 134 4.61 19.87 11.11
C GLY A 134 3.54 19.16 10.27
N LYS A 135 3.72 19.03 8.94
CA LYS A 135 2.78 18.31 8.06
C LYS A 135 3.44 17.13 7.35
N ASN A 136 2.63 16.12 7.06
CA ASN A 136 3.01 15.00 6.20
C ASN A 136 2.82 15.39 4.74
N PHE A 137 3.83 15.14 3.90
CA PHE A 137 3.76 15.36 2.45
C PHE A 137 4.66 14.39 1.69
N ALA A 138 4.46 14.32 0.37
CA ALA A 138 5.20 13.47 -0.54
C ALA A 138 5.83 14.27 -1.69
N PHE A 139 7.08 13.96 -2.02
CA PHE A 139 7.75 14.35 -3.25
C PHE A 139 7.62 13.25 -4.30
N GLY A 140 7.28 13.63 -5.53
CA GLY A 140 6.73 12.67 -6.48
C GLY A 140 5.30 12.28 -6.08
N PRO A 141 4.64 11.35 -6.80
CA PRO A 141 5.30 10.25 -7.49
C PRO A 141 6.05 10.63 -8.78
N LEU A 142 7.24 10.04 -8.96
CA LEU A 142 7.95 10.01 -10.26
C LEU A 142 7.86 8.58 -10.80
N ILE A 143 7.28 8.42 -11.98
CA ILE A 143 7.14 7.13 -12.65
C ILE A 143 8.15 7.06 -13.79
N SER A 144 9.09 6.12 -13.71
CA SER A 144 10.02 5.78 -14.77
C SER A 144 9.57 4.50 -15.45
N GLN A 145 9.14 4.60 -16.70
CA GLN A 145 8.47 3.52 -17.42
C GLN A 145 9.36 2.91 -18.50
N ASN A 146 9.18 1.61 -18.71
CA ASN A 146 9.81 0.82 -19.77
C ASN A 146 11.34 0.94 -19.76
N TYR A 147 12.00 0.26 -18.83
CA TYR A 147 13.46 0.21 -18.78
C TYR A 147 14.05 -0.52 -20.00
N PHE A 148 15.07 0.10 -20.62
CA PHE A 148 15.90 -0.45 -21.69
C PHE A 148 17.31 -0.76 -21.18
N PRO A 149 17.66 -2.05 -20.99
CA PRO A 149 18.97 -2.41 -20.44
C PRO A 149 20.16 -1.98 -21.29
N ASP A 150 20.02 -1.97 -22.62
CA ASP A 150 21.10 -1.59 -23.54
C ASP A 150 21.43 -0.09 -23.44
N GLU A 151 20.47 0.73 -23.04
CA GLU A 151 20.60 2.18 -22.89
C GLU A 151 20.81 2.60 -21.42
N LEU A 152 20.62 1.67 -20.48
CA LEU A 152 20.59 1.92 -19.03
C LEU A 152 19.62 3.06 -18.65
N ALA A 153 18.50 3.15 -19.37
CA ALA A 153 17.56 4.26 -19.28
C ALA A 153 16.11 3.79 -19.32
N PHE A 154 15.21 4.63 -18.80
CA PHE A 154 13.77 4.46 -18.96
C PHE A 154 13.29 5.25 -20.17
N GLN A 155 12.32 4.69 -20.89
CA GLN A 155 11.74 5.32 -22.09
C GLN A 155 11.06 6.65 -21.79
N SER A 156 10.30 6.70 -20.71
CA SER A 156 9.49 7.85 -20.34
C SER A 156 9.48 8.07 -18.84
N LEU A 157 9.29 9.33 -18.48
CA LEU A 157 9.21 9.80 -17.11
C LEU A 157 7.90 10.58 -16.96
N SER A 158 7.12 10.24 -15.94
CA SER A 158 5.92 11.00 -15.54
C SER A 158 6.12 11.52 -14.13
N ASP A 159 6.27 12.84 -13.99
CA ASP A 159 6.46 13.49 -12.70
C ASP A 159 5.15 14.10 -12.21
N ALA A 160 4.86 13.92 -10.93
CA ALA A 160 3.70 14.51 -10.30
C ALA A 160 3.77 16.05 -10.30
N GLN A 161 2.60 16.67 -10.24
CA GLN A 161 2.44 18.11 -10.10
C GLN A 161 1.70 18.47 -8.82
N ASP A 162 0.59 17.80 -8.55
CA ASP A 162 -0.28 18.06 -7.40
C ASP A 162 -1.19 16.86 -7.13
N GLY A 163 -1.80 16.82 -5.95
CA GLY A 163 -2.81 15.86 -5.55
C GLY A 163 -2.50 15.22 -4.21
N LYS A 164 -2.92 13.97 -4.05
CA LYS A 164 -2.87 13.26 -2.78
C LYS A 164 -2.52 11.79 -2.98
N ILE A 165 -1.83 11.25 -1.98
CA ILE A 165 -1.71 9.81 -1.79
C ILE A 165 -2.08 9.46 -0.35
N THR A 166 -2.75 8.33 -0.16
CA THR A 166 -2.97 7.75 1.17
C THR A 166 -2.14 6.49 1.28
N ILE A 167 -1.32 6.39 2.33
CA ILE A 167 -0.44 5.25 2.55
C ILE A 167 -0.83 4.56 3.86
N GLN A 168 -0.90 3.23 3.84
CA GLN A 168 -1.17 2.39 5.01
C GLN A 168 -0.16 1.25 5.05
N PHE A 169 0.49 1.07 6.20
CA PHE A 169 1.47 0.03 6.42
C PHE A 169 0.90 -1.06 7.33
N ASP A 170 1.02 -2.32 6.92
CA ASP A 170 0.82 -3.48 7.77
C ASP A 170 2.19 -4.16 7.96
N MET A 171 2.85 -3.81 9.06
CA MET A 171 4.21 -4.29 9.37
C MET A 171 4.22 -5.75 9.85
N GLU A 172 3.09 -6.26 10.36
CA GLU A 172 2.99 -7.66 10.77
C GLU A 172 2.96 -8.58 9.55
N LYS A 173 2.25 -8.15 8.49
CA LYS A 173 2.15 -8.90 7.24
C LYS A 173 3.19 -8.50 6.20
N ASN A 174 4.02 -7.49 6.48
CA ASN A 174 4.91 -6.85 5.51
C ASN A 174 4.15 -6.44 4.24
N MET A 175 3.04 -5.72 4.41
CA MET A 175 2.20 -5.24 3.32
C MET A 175 2.08 -3.72 3.34
N LEU A 176 1.87 -3.17 2.15
CA LEU A 176 1.70 -1.75 1.92
C LEU A 176 0.45 -1.52 1.07
N LYS A 177 -0.44 -0.67 1.54
CA LYS A 177 -1.55 -0.17 0.74
C LYS A 177 -1.36 1.31 0.41
N ILE A 178 -1.50 1.66 -0.85
CA ILE A 178 -1.43 3.04 -1.34
C ILE A 178 -2.66 3.33 -2.17
N THR A 179 -3.33 4.44 -1.89
CA THR A 179 -4.36 5.00 -2.77
C THR A 179 -3.82 6.27 -3.43
N HIS A 180 -4.02 6.38 -4.73
CA HIS A 180 -3.51 7.45 -5.58
C HIS A 180 -4.67 8.31 -6.09
N ASP A 181 -4.54 9.63 -5.95
CA ASP A 181 -5.37 10.62 -6.62
C ASP A 181 -4.54 11.89 -6.86
N TRP A 182 -3.77 11.89 -7.93
CA TRP A 182 -2.84 12.97 -8.26
C TRP A 182 -2.75 13.19 -9.77
N VAL A 183 -2.10 14.27 -10.19
CA VAL A 183 -1.93 14.64 -11.60
C VAL A 183 -0.46 14.85 -11.93
N THR A 184 -0.06 14.49 -13.14
CA THR A 184 1.29 14.76 -13.65
C THR A 184 1.44 16.23 -14.06
N LYS A 185 2.69 16.66 -14.31
CA LYS A 185 3.00 17.97 -14.92
C LYS A 185 2.32 18.19 -16.26
N ASP A 186 2.07 17.11 -17.00
CA ASP A 186 1.39 17.15 -18.30
C ASP A 186 -0.15 17.07 -18.18
N GLY A 187 -0.68 17.11 -16.95
CA GLY A 187 -2.13 17.07 -16.68
C GLY A 187 -2.75 15.68 -16.78
N VAL A 188 -1.94 14.62 -16.81
CA VAL A 188 -2.44 13.24 -16.84
C VAL A 188 -2.84 12.80 -15.44
N LYS A 189 -4.04 12.27 -15.28
CA LYS A 189 -4.52 11.79 -13.98
C LYS A 189 -3.89 10.44 -13.63
N ALA A 190 -3.46 10.30 -12.38
CA ALA A 190 -2.97 9.06 -11.82
C ALA A 190 -3.89 8.64 -10.65
N THR A 191 -4.57 7.50 -10.80
CA THR A 191 -5.59 7.05 -9.85
C THR A 191 -5.50 5.59 -9.52
N GLY A 192 -6.06 5.23 -8.37
CA GLY A 192 -6.35 3.85 -8.03
C GLY A 192 -5.62 3.38 -6.78
N THR A 193 -5.45 2.08 -6.60
CA THR A 193 -4.96 1.50 -5.35
C THR A 193 -3.96 0.39 -5.60
N ASN A 194 -2.86 0.43 -4.86
CA ASN A 194 -1.86 -0.63 -4.81
C ASN A 194 -1.89 -1.27 -3.43
N ASN A 195 -1.84 -2.60 -3.38
CA ASN A 195 -1.72 -3.40 -2.17
C ASN A 195 -0.60 -4.40 -2.41
N LEU A 196 0.59 -4.12 -1.88
CA LEU A 196 1.83 -4.72 -2.35
C LEU A 196 2.61 -5.32 -1.19
N PRO A 197 3.29 -6.46 -1.42
CA PRO A 197 4.34 -6.93 -0.53
C PRO A 197 5.39 -5.83 -0.34
N LEU A 198 5.70 -5.55 0.92
CA LEU A 198 6.63 -4.52 1.34
C LEU A 198 7.96 -5.15 1.75
N ASN A 199 8.99 -4.86 0.99
CA ASN A 199 10.35 -5.23 1.35
C ASN A 199 10.93 -4.19 2.32
N LEU A 200 11.18 -4.65 3.55
CA LEU A 200 11.82 -3.90 4.63
C LEU A 200 13.29 -4.26 4.82
N SER A 201 13.91 -5.10 3.99
CA SER A 201 15.31 -5.54 4.18
C SER A 201 16.34 -4.41 4.09
N SER A 202 15.92 -3.24 3.60
CA SER A 202 16.73 -2.01 3.58
C SER A 202 16.66 -1.23 4.89
N PHE A 203 15.84 -1.70 5.84
CA PHE A 203 15.73 -1.24 7.20
C PHE A 203 16.81 -1.95 8.01
N ASN A 204 18.03 -1.41 8.00
CA ASN A 204 19.04 -1.80 8.98
C ASN A 204 18.83 -0.93 10.23
N PRO A 205 18.45 -1.51 11.38
CA PRO A 205 18.51 -0.83 12.67
C PRO A 205 19.85 -0.15 12.93
#